data_AF-A0A916MC71-F1
#
_entry.id   AF-A0A916MC71-F1
#
_cell.length_a   1.000
_cell.length_b   1.000
_cell.length_c   1.000
_cell.angle_alpha   90.00
_cell.angle_beta   90.00
_cell.angle_gamma   90.00
#
_symmetry.space_group_name_H-M   'P 1'
#
loop_
_entity.id
_entity.type
_entity.pdbx_description
1 polymer ?
#
loop_
_entity_poly.entity_id
_entity_poly.type
_entity_poly.pdbx_seq_one_letter_code
_entity_poly.pdbx_strand_id
1 'polypeptide(L)' 'MNMTVKSIAVAIALGTLAASASAQVIGKAEDQIRWRQSAYHTLAWSMGRIKANVEGTYNKDQVVQAANLIQAVAN' A
#
# COMPACT_ATOMS: atom_id res chain seq x y z
N MET A 1 -24.19 22.07 36.03
CA MET A 1 -24.12 21.35 34.73
C MET A 1 -24.62 19.93 34.93
N ASN A 2 -25.74 19.58 34.30
CA ASN A 2 -26.42 18.30 34.50
C ASN A 2 -25.56 17.12 34.03
N MET A 3 -25.70 15.95 34.67
CA MET A 3 -24.89 14.76 34.40
C MET A 3 -24.91 14.33 32.93
N THR A 4 -26.06 14.47 32.27
CA THR A 4 -26.23 14.19 30.83
C THR A 4 -25.37 15.09 29.94
N VAL A 5 -25.22 16.36 30.31
CA VAL A 5 -24.39 17.34 29.57
C VAL A 5 -22.90 17.00 29.72
N LYS A 6 -22.48 16.53 30.90
CA LYS A 6 -21.11 16.05 31.13
C LYS A 6 -20.79 14.80 30.31
N SER A 7 -21.71 13.83 30.26
CA SER A 7 -21.55 12.60 29.47
C SER A 7 -21.46 12.88 27.96
N ILE A 8 -22.28 13.80 27.45
CA ILE A 8 -22.22 14.22 26.04
C ILE A 8 -20.89 14.92 25.72
N ALA A 9 -20.43 15.81 26.60
CA ALA A 9 -19.15 16.51 26.41
C ALA A 9 -17.95 15.53 26.37
N VAL A 10 -17.95 14.50 27.22
CA VAL A 10 -16.93 13.45 27.22
C VAL A 10 -17.00 12.60 25.96
N ALA A 11 -18.21 12.23 25.50
CA ALA A 11 -18.38 11.46 24.27
C ALA A 11 -17.87 12.23 23.03
N ILE A 12 -18.11 13.54 22.97
CA ILE A 12 -17.60 14.39 21.89
C ILE A 12 -16.07 14.49 21.95
N ALA A 13 -15.50 14.69 23.14
CA ALA A 13 -14.04 14.76 23.31
C ALA A 13 -13.33 13.44 22.94
N LEU A 14 -13.93 12.30 23.27
CA LEU A 14 -13.41 10.99 22.88
C LEU A 14 -13.58 10.73 21.38
N GLY A 15 -14.69 11.19 20.79
CA GLY A 15 -14.94 11.09 19.35
C GLY A 15 -13.94 11.89 18.51
N THR A 16 -13.54 13.09 18.95
CA THR A 16 -12.55 13.91 18.23
C THR A 16 -11.13 13.37 18.33
N LEU A 17 -10.76 12.76 19.47
CA LEU A 17 -9.49 12.07 19.64
C LEU A 17 -9.39 10.77 18.81
N ALA A 18 -10.49 10.02 18.69
CA ALA A 18 -10.54 8.84 17.83
C ALA A 18 -10.51 9.20 16.34
N ALA A 19 -11.13 10.32 15.95
CA ALA A 19 -11.11 10.81 14.58
C ALA A 19 -9.70 11.25 14.13
N SER A 20 -8.91 11.90 14.99
CA SER A 20 -7.54 12.31 14.64
C SER A 20 -6.59 11.11 14.51
N ALA A 21 -6.80 10.03 15.28
CA ALA A 21 -6.04 8.79 15.12
C ALA A 21 -6.30 8.10 13.76
N SER A 22 -7.52 8.22 13.23
CA SER A 22 -7.87 7.65 11.91
C SER A 22 -7.27 8.42 10.72
N ALA A 23 -6.98 9.72 10.88
CA ALA A 23 -6.32 10.54 9.86
C ALA A 23 -4.84 10.15 9.66
N GLN A 24 -4.25 9.42 10.61
CA GLN A 24 -2.86 8.96 10.54
C GLN A 24 -2.69 7.61 9.82
N VAL A 25 -3.78 6.98 9.37
CA VAL A 25 -3.78 5.61 8.82
C VAL A 25 -3.56 5.56 7.30
N ILE A 26 -3.75 6.66 6.59
CA ILE A 26 -3.20 6.78 5.23
C ILE A 26 -1.81 7.36 5.42
N GLY A 27 -0.79 6.48 5.45
CA GLY A 27 0.59 6.79 5.81
C GLY A 27 1.08 8.13 5.24
N LYS A 28 2.02 8.78 5.95
CA LYS A 28 2.60 10.07 5.54
C LYS A 28 2.87 10.09 4.03
N ALA A 29 2.74 11.25 3.39
CA ALA A 29 2.88 11.34 1.93
C ALA A 29 4.17 10.68 1.43
N GLU A 30 5.26 10.79 2.20
CA GLU A 30 6.54 10.13 1.94
C GLU A 30 6.45 8.59 1.93
N ASP A 31 5.68 7.99 2.84
CA ASP A 31 5.47 6.53 2.89
C ASP A 31 4.67 6.04 1.68
N GLN A 32 3.66 6.81 1.24
CA GLN A 32 2.91 6.50 0.03
C GLN A 32 3.79 6.59 -1.23
N ILE A 33 4.63 7.63 -1.31
CA ILE A 33 5.58 7.80 -2.41
C ILE A 33 6.59 6.65 -2.41
N ARG A 34 7.15 6.30 -1.26
CA ARG A 34 8.12 5.22 -1.11
C ARG A 34 7.51 3.87 -1.47
N TRP A 35 6.27 3.61 -1.07
CA TRP A 35 5.53 2.42 -1.46
C TRP A 35 5.41 2.32 -2.99
N ARG A 36 4.93 3.38 -3.65
CA ARG A 36 4.80 3.42 -5.11
C ARG A 36 6.15 3.20 -5.81
N GLN A 37 7.20 3.89 -5.36
CA GLN A 37 8.54 3.73 -5.92
C GLN A 37 9.04 2.28 -5.79
N SER A 38 8.84 1.65 -4.63
CA SER A 38 9.23 0.25 -4.43
C SER A 38 8.41 -0.72 -5.31
N ALA A 39 7.11 -0.49 -5.47
CA ALA A 39 6.25 -1.27 -6.35
C ALA A 39 6.72 -1.18 -7.80
N TYR A 40 6.97 0.03 -8.32
CA TYR A 40 7.47 0.22 -9.69
C TYR A 40 8.85 -0.42 -9.88
N HIS A 41 9.74 -0.36 -8.89
CA HIS A 41 11.04 -1.01 -8.97
C HIS A 41 10.90 -2.54 -9.08
N THR A 42 10.00 -3.13 -8.29
CA THR A 42 9.70 -4.57 -8.33
C THR A 42 9.07 -5.00 -9.66
N LEU A 43 8.18 -4.18 -10.21
CA LEU A 43 7.60 -4.38 -11.54
C LEU A 43 8.68 -4.31 -12.64
N ALA A 44 9.55 -3.29 -12.60
CA ALA A 44 10.62 -3.12 -13.57
C ALA A 44 11.61 -4.30 -13.57
N TRP A 45 11.97 -4.81 -12.39
CA TRP A 45 12.83 -6.00 -12.26
C TRP A 45 12.19 -7.25 -12.88
N SER A 46 10.91 -7.47 -12.61
CA SER A 46 10.18 -8.63 -13.15
C SER A 46 10.01 -8.52 -14.67
N MET A 47 9.70 -7.33 -15.19
CA MET A 47 9.66 -7.06 -16.62
C MET A 47 11.02 -7.26 -17.29
N GLY A 48 12.11 -6.86 -16.63
CA GLY A 48 13.47 -7.12 -17.11
C GLY A 48 13.78 -8.61 -17.26
N ARG A 49 13.33 -9.44 -16.31
CA ARG A 49 13.47 -10.90 -16.39
C ARG A 49 12.69 -11.50 -17.57
N ILE A 50 11.47 -11.02 -17.81
CA ILE A 50 10.67 -11.46 -18.97
C ILE A 50 11.38 -11.06 -20.25
N LYS A 51 11.83 -9.81 -20.36
CA LYS A 51 12.58 -9.31 -21.52
C LYS A 51 13.83 -10.15 -21.80
N ALA A 52 14.63 -10.46 -20.77
CA ALA A 52 15.82 -11.30 -20.92
C ALA A 52 15.49 -12.72 -21.43
N ASN A 53 14.32 -13.27 -21.09
CA ASN A 53 13.86 -14.55 -21.61
C ASN A 53 13.40 -14.48 -23.07
N VAL A 54 12.83 -13.34 -23.50
CA VAL A 54 12.35 -13.15 -24.87
C VAL A 54 13.50 -12.82 -25.82
N GLU A 55 14.49 -12.03 -25.37
CA GLU A 55 15.67 -11.67 -26.15
C GLU A 55 16.78 -12.73 -26.11
N GLY A 56 16.75 -13.61 -25.10
CA GLY A 56 17.77 -14.63 -24.86
C GLY A 56 17.24 -16.06 -25.00
N THR A 57 17.67 -16.94 -24.09
CA THR A 57 17.15 -18.31 -24.02
C THR A 57 15.86 -18.32 -23.21
N TYR A 58 14.77 -18.72 -23.87
CA TYR A 58 13.46 -18.75 -23.25
C TYR A 58 13.33 -19.86 -22.20
N ASN A 59 12.90 -19.49 -20.99
CA ASN A 59 12.45 -20.41 -19.95
C ASN A 59 11.04 -20.04 -19.50
N LYS A 60 10.08 -20.94 -19.77
CA LYS A 60 8.66 -20.75 -19.45
C LYS A 60 8.41 -20.50 -17.96
N ASP A 61 9.04 -21.27 -17.09
CA ASP A 61 8.80 -21.20 -15.64
C ASP A 61 9.28 -19.86 -15.07
N GLN A 62 10.39 -19.33 -15.58
CA GLN A 62 10.89 -18.02 -15.18
C GLN A 62 9.96 -16.89 -15.63
N VAL A 63 9.41 -16.97 -16.84
CA VAL A 63 8.45 -15.98 -17.37
C VAL A 63 7.15 -16.02 -16.58
N VAL A 64 6.61 -17.20 -16.30
CA VAL A 64 5.39 -17.37 -15.49
C VAL A 64 5.59 -16.83 -14.07
N GLN A 65 6.73 -17.12 -13.44
CA GLN A 65 7.04 -16.60 -12.11
C GLN A 65 7.10 -15.06 -12.09
N ALA A 66 7.77 -14.45 -13.06
CA ALA A 66 7.85 -12.99 -13.17
C ALA A 66 6.48 -12.35 -13.49
N ALA A 67 5.67 -12.99 -14.34
CA ALA A 67 4.32 -12.53 -14.66
C ALA A 67 3.37 -12.59 -13.45
N ASN A 68 3.43 -13.67 -12.65
CA ASN A 68 2.64 -13.80 -11.43
C ASN A 68 3.00 -12.72 -10.40
N LEU A 69 4.28 -12.35 -10.31
CA LEU A 69 4.74 -11.28 -9.43
C LEU A 69 4.21 -9.91 -9.89
N ILE A 70 4.19 -9.65 -11.20
CA ILE A 70 3.58 -8.44 -11.77
C ILE A 70 2.09 -8.38 -11.44
N GLN A 71 1.36 -9.49 -11.63
CA GLN A 71 -0.06 -9.58 -11.30
C GLN A 71 -0.33 -9.29 -9.82
N ALA A 72 0.50 -9.82 -8.91
CA ALA A 72 0.33 -9.62 -7.48
C ALA A 72 0.55 -8.16 -7.02
N VAL A 73 1.46 -7.44 -7.68
CA VAL A 73 1.78 -6.03 -7.34
C VAL A 73 0.82 -5.04 -8.01
N ALA A 74 0.21 -5.42 -9.14
CA ALA A 74 -0.67 -4.56 -9.92
C ALA A 74 -2.17 -4.63 -9.53
N ASN A 75 -2.57 -5.61 -8.72
CA ASN A 75 -3.96 -5.80 -8.24
C ASN A 75 -4.33 -4.95 -7.03
#